data_AF-X0I5D5-F1
#
_entry.id   AF-X0I5D5-F1
#
_cell.length_a   1.000
_cell.length_b   1.000
_cell.length_c   1.000
_cell.angle_alpha   90.00
_cell.angle_beta   90.00
_cell.angle_gamma   90.00
#
_symmetry.space_group_name_H-M   'P 1'
#
loop_
_entity.id
_entity.type
_entity.pdbx_description
1 polymer ?
#
loop_
_entity_poly.entity_id
_entity_poly.type
_entity_poly.pdbx_seq_one_letter_code
_entity_poly.pdbx_strand_id
1 'polypeptide(L)'
;MIPRVLYCDLLPDISSVVRPVDKSGSYMDMLPWWNPDYESSTTLTTTERVSPIPQVKTLLSPDEQHTDDIKRERAFHDLLAKAGGRPWYSSELIDQVAQNPENHAELLEYWKQDATGSGKQEWMVFERQLERWNQFCRYQLRVRRNRDTFDEYLARCTKCLSKQSLTTPLHMKPDPTDQDPLSQWLEYLCFEVSERKKYSWYKRYNQQYESAWQTLVDSKLLELHEDRDQIEAAGYTSVPDGERTKLRQAVEVASSNVLLAERDLLNPSVRGPVAQRKLFEAQAKLDSAIEAFDHLQRRGDAIKVFLQTTSAYREARRGALRHQMLLRWMRQQVPLIEEDLGLPPSTGHVVVDDDVLLETDSDESDDQKLSIDSSRTELMDTLAGLQRNESKKRLASISAEVSRTNSNVPPKRFKHVGDDEDEAS
;
A
#
# COMPACT_ATOMS: atom_id res chain seq x y z
N MET A 1 49.75 -21.52 -5.29
CA MET A 1 48.93 -21.32 -4.08
C MET A 1 48.37 -19.91 -4.16
N ILE A 2 47.06 -19.80 -4.40
CA ILE A 2 46.33 -18.55 -4.67
C ILE A 2 45.36 -18.37 -3.50
N PRO A 3 45.34 -17.23 -2.79
CA PRO A 3 44.37 -17.03 -1.71
C PRO A 3 43.01 -16.68 -2.30
N ARG A 4 42.00 -17.49 -1.94
CA ARG A 4 40.58 -17.15 -2.06
C ARG A 4 40.28 -16.04 -1.05
N VAL A 5 39.92 -14.86 -1.52
CA VAL A 5 39.32 -13.82 -0.67
C VAL A 5 37.80 -13.91 -0.82
N LEU A 6 37.16 -14.32 0.27
CA LEU A 6 35.71 -14.33 0.44
C LEU A 6 35.24 -12.89 0.62
N TYR A 7 34.33 -12.43 -0.23
CA TYR A 7 33.63 -11.15 -0.07
C TYR A 7 32.32 -11.41 0.70
N CYS A 8 32.46 -11.58 2.02
CA CYS A 8 31.39 -11.36 2.99
C CYS A 8 31.96 -10.38 4.01
N ASP A 9 31.10 -9.48 4.52
CA ASP A 9 31.39 -8.45 5.52
C ASP A 9 31.82 -7.11 4.90
N LEU A 10 30.82 -6.25 4.65
CA LEU A 10 30.83 -4.79 4.82
C LEU A 10 29.43 -4.27 4.46
N LEU A 11 28.42 -4.68 5.24
CA LEU A 11 27.17 -3.93 5.37
C LEU A 11 27.33 -2.97 6.55
N PRO A 12 26.92 -1.70 6.45
CA PRO A 12 26.86 -0.83 7.62
C PRO A 12 25.84 -1.38 8.61
N ASP A 13 26.29 -1.51 9.85
CA ASP A 13 25.45 -1.78 11.02
C ASP A 13 24.44 -0.63 11.19
N ILE A 14 23.16 -0.94 11.03
CA ILE A 14 22.02 -0.04 11.27
C ILE A 14 21.26 -0.42 12.55
N SER A 15 21.92 -1.09 13.49
CA SER A 15 21.49 -1.20 14.88
C SER A 15 21.64 0.15 15.59
N SER A 16 20.80 1.14 15.26
CA SER A 16 20.37 2.26 16.14
C SER A 16 19.81 3.44 15.33
N VAL A 17 18.73 3.20 14.57
CA VAL A 17 17.80 4.29 14.27
C VAL A 17 16.46 3.87 14.83
N VAL A 18 16.19 4.34 16.05
CA VAL A 18 14.90 4.27 16.72
C VAL A 18 13.88 4.97 15.83
N ARG A 19 13.16 4.17 15.04
CA ARG A 19 11.91 4.59 14.42
C ARG A 19 10.84 4.57 15.51
N PRO A 20 9.93 5.56 15.58
CA PRO A 20 8.70 5.37 16.32
C PRO A 20 8.01 4.14 15.75
N VAL A 21 7.95 3.08 16.55
CA VAL A 21 7.08 1.95 16.29
C VAL A 21 5.66 2.50 16.46
N ASP A 22 5.11 3.06 15.39
CA ASP A 22 3.66 3.01 15.21
C ASP A 22 3.34 1.54 15.06
N LYS A 23 2.96 0.95 16.21
CA LYS A 23 2.28 -0.32 16.24
C LYS A 23 1.05 -0.12 15.34
N SER A 24 1.13 -0.60 14.11
CA SER A 24 -0.03 -1.16 13.43
C SER A 24 -0.52 -2.26 14.35
N GLY A 25 -1.33 -1.87 15.34
CA GLY A 25 -2.01 -2.79 16.21
C GLY A 25 -2.81 -3.68 15.29
N SER A 26 -2.34 -4.91 15.12
CA SER A 26 -3.17 -5.99 14.62
C SER A 26 -4.46 -5.91 15.43
N TYR A 27 -5.57 -5.66 14.75
CA TYR A 27 -6.89 -5.47 15.34
C TYR A 27 -7.34 -6.66 16.21
N MET A 28 -6.59 -7.77 16.15
CA MET A 28 -6.72 -8.96 16.98
C MET A 28 -6.26 -8.81 18.45
N ASP A 29 -5.44 -7.80 18.81
CA ASP A 29 -4.89 -7.66 20.19
C ASP A 29 -5.84 -6.97 21.19
N MET A 30 -7.08 -6.65 20.80
CA MET A 30 -8.08 -6.01 21.68
C MET A 30 -9.28 -6.91 22.03
N LEU A 31 -9.16 -8.22 21.82
CA LEU A 31 -10.26 -9.19 21.94
C LEU A 31 -10.67 -9.71 23.35
N PRO A 32 -9.99 -9.50 24.50
CA PRO A 32 -10.38 -10.24 25.72
C PRO A 32 -11.46 -9.60 26.61
N TRP A 33 -12.26 -8.63 26.17
CA TRP A 33 -13.12 -7.88 27.10
C TRP A 33 -14.62 -8.19 27.05
N TRP A 34 -15.10 -9.10 26.20
CA TRP A 34 -16.54 -9.40 26.08
C TRP A 34 -16.84 -10.91 26.10
N ASN A 35 -16.78 -11.51 27.29
CA ASN A 35 -17.65 -12.63 27.72
C ASN A 35 -17.53 -12.86 29.24
N PRO A 36 -18.54 -12.51 30.07
CA PRO A 36 -18.53 -12.85 31.50
C PRO A 36 -19.05 -14.27 31.80
N ASP A 37 -19.75 -14.92 30.88
CA ASP A 37 -20.56 -16.11 31.20
C ASP A 37 -20.16 -17.40 30.48
N TYR A 38 -18.89 -17.55 30.08
CA TYR A 38 -18.38 -18.81 29.54
C TYR A 38 -17.21 -19.37 30.34
N GLU A 39 -17.35 -19.46 31.66
CA GLU A 39 -16.54 -20.34 32.50
C GLU A 39 -17.43 -21.07 33.51
N SER A 40 -17.76 -22.32 33.21
CA SER A 40 -17.75 -23.48 34.12
C SER A 40 -18.87 -24.45 33.78
N SER A 41 -18.54 -25.50 33.03
CA SER A 41 -18.73 -26.89 33.47
C SER A 41 -18.35 -27.87 32.37
N THR A 42 -17.10 -28.30 32.37
CA THR A 42 -16.80 -29.73 32.14
C THR A 42 -15.52 -30.06 32.88
N THR A 43 -15.66 -30.47 34.13
CA THR A 43 -14.63 -31.18 34.88
C THR A 43 -14.54 -32.61 34.35
N LEU A 44 -13.40 -32.99 33.80
CA LEU A 44 -12.93 -34.38 33.86
C LEU A 44 -11.44 -34.36 34.24
N THR A 45 -11.19 -34.81 35.46
CA THR A 45 -9.90 -35.21 36.02
C THR A 45 -9.32 -36.32 35.15
N THR A 46 -8.03 -36.27 34.79
CA THR A 46 -7.10 -37.42 34.81
C THR A 46 -5.69 -36.93 34.46
N THR A 47 -4.82 -37.03 35.44
CA THR A 47 -3.36 -37.03 35.31
C THR A 47 -2.95 -38.19 34.42
N GLU A 48 -2.40 -37.94 33.22
CA GLU A 48 -1.38 -38.84 32.66
C GLU A 48 -0.56 -38.19 31.55
N ARG A 49 0.74 -38.42 31.65
CA ARG A 49 1.86 -37.96 30.84
C ARG A 49 1.89 -38.73 29.51
N VAL A 50 1.75 -38.06 28.36
CA VAL A 50 2.13 -38.61 27.04
C VAL A 50 2.74 -37.53 26.13
N SER A 51 3.80 -37.94 25.43
CA SER A 51 4.73 -37.24 24.54
C SER A 51 4.12 -36.36 23.43
N PRO A 52 4.89 -35.41 22.86
CA PRO A 52 4.41 -34.48 21.85
C PRO A 52 4.33 -35.13 20.47
N ILE A 53 3.14 -35.15 19.88
CA ILE A 53 2.90 -35.50 18.47
C ILE A 53 3.17 -34.25 17.61
N PRO A 54 3.89 -34.35 16.47
CA PRO A 54 4.11 -33.22 15.57
C PRO A 54 2.79 -32.82 14.90
N GLN A 55 2.39 -31.56 15.04
CA GLN A 55 1.26 -31.01 14.28
C GLN A 55 1.67 -30.89 12.81
N VAL A 56 1.27 -31.89 12.02
CA VAL A 56 1.23 -31.79 10.56
C VAL A 56 0.08 -30.85 10.21
N LYS A 57 0.39 -29.61 9.82
CA LYS A 57 -0.57 -28.74 9.12
C LYS A 57 -0.84 -29.39 7.76
N THR A 58 -1.91 -30.17 7.67
CA THR A 58 -2.44 -30.66 6.40
C THR A 58 -2.80 -29.44 5.55
N LEU A 59 -2.04 -29.20 4.47
CA LEU A 59 -2.36 -28.17 3.48
C LEU A 59 -3.62 -28.62 2.73
N LEU A 60 -4.73 -27.93 2.95
CA LEU A 60 -5.99 -28.17 2.24
C LEU A 60 -5.79 -27.98 0.73
N SER A 61 -6.52 -28.76 -0.06
CA SER A 61 -6.64 -28.53 -1.51
C SER A 61 -7.27 -27.16 -1.78
N PRO A 62 -6.95 -26.47 -2.88
CA PRO A 62 -7.58 -25.20 -3.24
C PRO A 62 -9.11 -25.26 -3.25
N ASP A 63 -9.71 -26.37 -3.69
CA ASP A 63 -11.17 -26.55 -3.74
C ASP A 63 -11.78 -26.74 -2.34
N GLU A 64 -11.05 -27.40 -1.43
CA GLU A 64 -11.44 -27.56 -0.03
C GLU A 64 -11.39 -26.20 0.69
N GLN A 65 -10.32 -25.43 0.44
CA GLN A 65 -10.18 -24.07 0.98
C GLN A 65 -11.33 -23.17 0.51
N HIS A 66 -11.66 -23.21 -0.78
CA HIS A 66 -12.77 -22.41 -1.33
C HIS A 66 -14.12 -22.78 -0.70
N THR A 67 -14.38 -24.07 -0.51
CA THR A 67 -15.60 -24.55 0.15
C THR A 67 -15.68 -24.09 1.60
N ASP A 68 -14.57 -24.13 2.33
CA ASP A 68 -14.51 -23.67 3.72
C ASP A 68 -14.62 -22.15 3.84
N ASP A 69 -14.06 -21.39 2.89
CA ASP A 69 -14.23 -19.94 2.81
C ASP A 69 -15.71 -19.56 2.59
N ILE A 70 -16.45 -20.26 1.73
CA ILE A 70 -17.90 -20.05 1.53
C ILE A 70 -18.69 -20.32 2.81
N LYS A 71 -18.38 -21.43 3.51
CA LYS A 71 -19.04 -21.74 4.79
C LYS A 71 -18.77 -20.66 5.83
N ARG A 72 -17.53 -20.17 5.91
CA ARG A 72 -17.12 -19.10 6.82
C ARG A 72 -17.86 -17.81 6.51
N GLU A 73 -17.97 -17.44 5.23
CA GLU A 73 -18.68 -16.26 4.78
C GLU A 73 -20.18 -16.31 5.15
N ARG A 74 -20.84 -17.46 4.95
CA ARG A 74 -22.23 -17.68 5.41
C ARG A 74 -22.37 -17.57 6.93
N ALA A 75 -21.42 -18.11 7.69
CA ALA A 75 -21.46 -18.01 9.14
C ALA A 75 -21.39 -16.55 9.61
N PHE A 76 -20.56 -15.71 8.99
CA PHE A 76 -20.52 -14.28 9.31
C PHE A 76 -21.77 -13.53 8.89
N HIS A 77 -22.35 -13.86 7.72
CA HIS A 77 -23.65 -13.34 7.31
C HIS A 77 -24.72 -13.60 8.38
N ASP A 78 -24.82 -14.85 8.85
CA ASP A 78 -25.83 -15.24 9.84
C ASP A 78 -25.58 -14.59 11.21
N LEU A 79 -24.31 -14.45 11.61
CA LEU A 79 -23.94 -13.73 12.84
C LEU A 79 -24.33 -12.25 12.78
N LEU A 80 -24.09 -11.60 11.65
CA LEU A 80 -24.49 -10.21 11.43
C LEU A 80 -26.00 -10.03 11.53
N ALA A 81 -26.77 -10.90 10.85
CA ALA A 81 -28.23 -10.88 10.91
C ALA A 81 -28.74 -11.11 12.34
N LYS A 82 -28.17 -12.08 13.06
CA LYS A 82 -28.51 -12.35 14.48
C LYS A 82 -28.17 -11.19 15.41
N ALA A 83 -27.12 -10.43 15.12
CA ALA A 83 -26.73 -9.23 15.87
C ALA A 83 -27.59 -8.00 15.56
N GLY A 84 -28.64 -8.13 14.74
CA GLY A 84 -29.52 -7.04 14.33
C GLY A 84 -28.97 -6.16 13.20
N GLY A 85 -27.83 -6.53 12.61
CA GLY A 85 -27.30 -5.87 11.42
C GLY A 85 -27.98 -6.39 10.15
N ARG A 86 -28.01 -5.57 9.10
CA ARG A 86 -28.48 -6.01 7.78
C ARG A 86 -27.28 -6.42 6.90
N PRO A 87 -27.27 -7.67 6.39
CA PRO A 87 -26.26 -8.10 5.43
C PRO A 87 -26.26 -7.25 4.16
N TRP A 88 -25.07 -6.97 3.64
CA TRP A 88 -24.85 -6.21 2.41
C TRP A 88 -25.61 -6.76 1.19
N TYR A 89 -25.69 -8.08 1.08
CA TYR A 89 -26.52 -8.81 0.11
C TYR A 89 -27.02 -10.13 0.71
N SER A 90 -28.01 -10.75 0.07
CA SER A 90 -28.64 -12.01 0.51
C SER A 90 -27.65 -13.18 0.55
N SER A 91 -27.81 -14.09 1.51
CA SER A 91 -26.98 -15.31 1.62
C SER A 91 -27.03 -16.20 0.36
N GLU A 92 -28.09 -16.12 -0.44
CA GLU A 92 -28.25 -16.85 -1.70
C GLU A 92 -27.26 -16.39 -2.79
N LEU A 93 -26.75 -15.17 -2.69
CA LEU A 93 -25.77 -14.61 -3.63
C LEU A 93 -24.33 -15.00 -3.27
N ILE A 94 -24.08 -15.55 -2.08
CA ILE A 94 -22.71 -15.86 -1.62
C ILE A 94 -22.00 -16.82 -2.59
N ASP A 95 -22.66 -17.89 -3.02
CA ASP A 95 -22.03 -18.85 -3.95
C ASP A 95 -21.76 -18.23 -5.32
N GLN A 96 -22.64 -17.35 -5.80
CA GLN A 96 -22.51 -16.68 -7.11
C GLN A 96 -21.35 -15.68 -7.09
N VAL A 97 -21.28 -14.90 -6.01
CA VAL A 97 -20.21 -13.93 -5.76
C VAL A 97 -18.86 -14.63 -5.56
N ALA A 98 -18.84 -15.77 -4.87
CA ALA A 98 -17.63 -16.57 -4.68
C ALA A 98 -17.13 -17.20 -6.00
N GLN A 99 -18.05 -17.65 -6.86
CA GLN A 99 -17.70 -18.23 -8.16
C GLN A 99 -17.22 -17.18 -9.17
N ASN A 100 -17.86 -16.00 -9.21
CA ASN A 100 -17.58 -14.97 -10.21
C ASN A 100 -17.56 -13.56 -9.59
N PRO A 101 -16.57 -13.23 -8.75
CA PRO A 101 -16.53 -11.94 -8.05
C PRO A 101 -16.46 -10.74 -8.99
N GLU A 102 -15.88 -10.90 -10.19
CA GLU A 102 -15.78 -9.85 -11.21
C GLU A 102 -17.16 -9.39 -11.71
N ASN A 103 -18.11 -10.32 -11.87
CA ASN A 103 -19.49 -10.01 -12.27
C ASN A 103 -20.27 -9.28 -11.18
N HIS A 104 -19.74 -9.27 -9.95
CA HIS A 104 -20.31 -8.62 -8.78
C HIS A 104 -19.40 -7.49 -8.27
N ALA A 105 -18.53 -6.94 -9.14
CA ALA A 105 -17.55 -5.92 -8.76
C ALA A 105 -18.20 -4.71 -8.06
N GLU A 106 -19.37 -4.25 -8.52
CA GLU A 106 -20.09 -3.13 -7.91
C GLU A 106 -20.53 -3.41 -6.46
N LEU A 107 -20.92 -4.66 -6.16
CA LEU A 107 -21.27 -5.09 -4.79
C LEU A 107 -20.04 -5.14 -3.89
N LEU A 108 -18.90 -5.52 -4.44
CA LEU A 108 -17.66 -5.70 -3.69
C LEU A 108 -16.87 -4.40 -3.53
N GLU A 109 -17.10 -3.40 -4.38
CA GLU A 109 -16.32 -2.17 -4.50
C GLU A 109 -16.09 -1.44 -3.16
N TYR A 110 -17.12 -1.35 -2.30
CA TYR A 110 -16.97 -0.76 -0.97
C TYR A 110 -16.02 -1.55 -0.08
N TRP A 111 -16.06 -2.88 -0.19
CA TRP A 111 -15.30 -3.78 0.67
C TRP A 111 -13.91 -4.06 0.12
N LYS A 112 -13.62 -3.82 -1.17
CA LYS A 112 -12.28 -3.98 -1.75
C LYS A 112 -11.24 -3.23 -0.89
N GLN A 113 -10.29 -3.99 -0.36
CA GLN A 113 -9.11 -3.40 0.25
C GLN A 113 -8.21 -2.84 -0.86
N ASP A 114 -7.41 -1.85 -0.49
CA ASP A 114 -6.29 -1.42 -1.30
C ASP A 114 -5.39 -2.60 -1.69
N ALA A 115 -4.81 -2.52 -2.89
CA ALA A 115 -4.14 -3.56 -3.67
C ALA A 115 -2.95 -4.33 -3.02
N THR A 116 -2.74 -4.20 -1.71
CA THR A 116 -1.70 -4.91 -0.96
C THR A 116 -2.18 -6.22 -0.32
N GLY A 117 -3.49 -6.47 -0.27
CA GLY A 117 -4.06 -7.74 0.16
C GLY A 117 -3.95 -8.80 -0.94
N SER A 118 -3.64 -10.05 -0.60
CA SER A 118 -3.72 -11.15 -1.55
C SER A 118 -5.17 -11.24 -2.06
N GLY A 119 -5.41 -11.00 -3.35
CA GLY A 119 -6.76 -10.93 -3.97
C GLY A 119 -7.66 -12.16 -3.79
N LYS A 120 -7.19 -13.21 -3.11
CA LYS A 120 -7.91 -14.45 -2.82
C LYS A 120 -9.11 -14.28 -1.86
N GLN A 121 -9.25 -13.14 -1.19
CA GLN A 121 -10.33 -12.90 -0.21
C GLN A 121 -11.17 -11.64 -0.51
N GLU A 122 -11.05 -11.06 -1.71
CA GLU A 122 -11.76 -9.82 -2.05
C GLU A 122 -13.28 -9.93 -1.94
N TRP A 123 -13.82 -11.12 -2.22
CA TRP A 123 -15.26 -11.42 -2.17
C TRP A 123 -15.81 -11.73 -0.76
N MET A 124 -14.94 -11.91 0.25
CA MET A 124 -15.36 -12.20 1.63
C MET A 124 -15.68 -10.89 2.37
N VAL A 125 -16.93 -10.45 2.33
CA VAL A 125 -17.36 -9.14 2.83
C VAL A 125 -17.90 -9.19 4.25
N PHE A 126 -18.53 -10.29 4.67
CA PHE A 126 -19.35 -10.30 5.88
C PHE A 126 -18.53 -10.31 7.16
N GLU A 127 -17.30 -10.82 7.15
CA GLU A 127 -16.38 -10.67 8.29
C GLU A 127 -16.11 -9.19 8.57
N ARG A 128 -15.80 -8.42 7.53
CA ARG A 128 -15.53 -6.97 7.60
C ARG A 128 -16.78 -6.19 7.95
N GLN A 129 -17.93 -6.59 7.42
CA GLN A 129 -19.21 -5.97 7.76
C GLN A 129 -19.59 -6.19 9.22
N LEU A 130 -19.43 -7.42 9.73
CA LEU A 130 -19.65 -7.74 11.15
C LEU A 130 -18.69 -6.96 12.05
N GLU A 131 -17.43 -6.83 11.65
CA GLU A 131 -16.45 -6.02 12.36
C GLU A 131 -16.91 -4.56 12.47
N ARG A 132 -17.35 -3.97 11.36
CA ARG A 132 -17.86 -2.59 11.32
C ARG A 132 -19.11 -2.42 12.19
N TRP A 133 -20.04 -3.37 12.13
CA TRP A 133 -21.22 -3.39 13.00
C TRP A 133 -20.83 -3.44 14.49
N ASN A 134 -19.85 -4.28 14.86
CA ASN A 134 -19.35 -4.35 16.23
C ASN A 134 -18.67 -3.05 16.68
N GLN A 135 -17.97 -2.34 15.78
CA GLN A 135 -17.45 -1.00 16.08
C GLN A 135 -18.58 -0.02 16.41
N PHE A 136 -19.66 -0.06 15.63
CA PHE A 136 -20.87 0.71 15.90
C PHE A 136 -21.48 0.36 17.26
N CYS A 137 -21.71 -0.92 17.58
CA CYS A 137 -22.28 -1.32 18.88
C CYS A 137 -21.40 -0.86 20.07
N ARG A 138 -20.07 -0.95 19.95
CA ARG A 138 -19.15 -0.42 20.98
C ARG A 138 -19.25 1.10 21.10
N TYR A 139 -19.41 1.81 19.99
CA TYR A 139 -19.60 3.25 19.97
C TYR A 139 -20.93 3.63 20.65
N GLN A 140 -22.00 2.92 20.31
CA GLN A 140 -23.35 3.07 20.86
C GLN A 140 -23.35 2.98 22.39
N LEU A 141 -22.68 1.96 22.94
CA LEU A 141 -22.54 1.78 24.37
C LEU A 141 -21.70 2.89 25.02
N ARG A 142 -20.65 3.36 24.34
CA ARG A 142 -19.79 4.42 24.86
C ARG A 142 -20.53 5.74 25.01
N VAL A 143 -21.31 6.15 24.00
CA VAL A 143 -22.06 7.42 24.04
C VAL A 143 -23.19 7.42 25.07
N ARG A 144 -23.71 6.24 25.43
CA ARG A 144 -24.75 6.05 26.44
C ARG A 144 -24.23 5.96 27.88
N ARG A 145 -22.91 5.93 28.12
CA ARG A 145 -22.34 5.88 29.48
C ARG A 145 -22.61 7.13 30.31
N ASN A 146 -22.75 8.27 29.65
CA ASN A 146 -23.03 9.55 30.27
C ASN A 146 -24.26 10.16 29.61
N ARG A 147 -25.18 10.68 30.42
CA ARG A 147 -26.42 11.30 29.95
C ARG A 147 -26.16 12.52 29.07
N ASP A 148 -25.24 13.39 29.46
CA ASP A 148 -24.93 14.61 28.71
C ASP A 148 -24.36 14.26 27.32
N THR A 149 -23.47 13.25 27.25
CA THR A 149 -22.93 12.78 25.97
C THR A 149 -23.98 12.10 25.10
N PHE A 150 -24.97 11.45 25.71
CA PHE A 150 -26.08 10.84 24.98
C PHE A 150 -27.03 11.89 24.40
N ASP A 151 -27.37 12.93 25.17
CA ASP A 151 -28.23 14.03 24.71
C ASP A 151 -27.57 14.82 23.55
N GLU A 152 -26.27 15.10 23.66
CA GLU A 152 -25.48 15.69 22.56
C GLU A 152 -25.45 14.79 21.33
N TYR A 153 -25.27 13.48 21.52
CA TYR A 153 -25.25 12.50 20.45
C TYR A 153 -26.60 12.40 19.73
N LEU A 154 -27.71 12.37 20.48
CA LEU A 154 -29.07 12.38 19.94
C LEU A 154 -29.31 13.63 19.11
N ALA A 155 -28.97 14.82 19.63
CA ALA A 155 -29.11 16.08 18.90
C ALA A 155 -28.32 16.07 17.58
N ARG A 156 -27.10 15.53 17.60
CA ARG A 156 -26.27 15.37 16.39
C ARG A 156 -26.88 14.40 15.39
N CYS A 157 -27.45 13.28 15.83
CA CYS A 157 -28.11 12.31 14.96
C CYS A 157 -29.38 12.92 14.32
N THR A 158 -30.21 13.60 15.09
CA THR A 158 -31.39 14.32 14.58
C THR A 158 -31.01 15.36 13.51
N LYS A 159 -29.95 16.15 13.75
CA LYS A 159 -29.41 17.09 12.76
C LYS A 159 -28.85 16.38 11.52
N CYS A 160 -28.28 15.19 11.69
CA CYS A 160 -27.74 14.40 10.59
C CYS A 160 -28.84 13.83 9.69
N LEU A 161 -29.94 13.33 10.26
CA LEU A 161 -31.06 12.78 9.50
C LEU A 161 -31.84 13.86 8.76
N SER A 162 -32.04 15.03 9.39
CA SER A 162 -32.71 16.15 8.72
C SER A 162 -31.95 16.65 7.49
N LYS A 163 -30.62 16.71 7.57
CA LYS A 163 -29.75 17.02 6.41
C LYS A 163 -29.84 15.98 5.29
N GLN A 164 -30.21 14.75 5.62
CA GLN A 164 -30.35 13.66 4.64
C GLN A 164 -31.77 13.54 4.09
N SER A 165 -32.65 14.51 4.38
CA SER A 165 -34.05 14.51 3.95
C SER A 165 -34.87 13.30 4.45
N LEU A 166 -34.40 12.61 5.49
CA LEU A 166 -35.16 11.58 6.16
C LEU A 166 -36.07 12.25 7.20
N THR A 167 -37.37 12.17 6.99
CA THR A 167 -38.40 12.74 7.88
C THR A 167 -38.78 11.81 9.03
N THR A 168 -38.27 10.58 9.03
CA THR A 168 -38.52 9.57 10.05
C THR A 168 -38.07 10.07 11.44
N PRO A 169 -38.99 10.16 12.42
CA PRO A 169 -38.62 10.57 13.77
C PRO A 169 -37.68 9.55 14.43
N LEU A 170 -36.48 10.00 14.79
CA LEU A 170 -35.50 9.17 15.49
C LEU A 170 -35.85 9.04 16.97
N HIS A 171 -36.14 7.81 17.42
CA HIS A 171 -36.45 7.51 18.82
C HIS A 171 -35.35 6.62 19.43
N MET A 172 -34.25 7.25 19.87
CA MET A 172 -33.16 6.52 20.54
C MET A 172 -33.52 6.21 21.99
N LYS A 173 -33.26 4.98 22.43
CA LYS A 173 -33.45 4.57 23.81
C LYS A 173 -32.12 4.57 24.59
N PRO A 174 -32.15 4.87 25.91
CA PRO A 174 -30.96 4.81 26.75
C PRO A 174 -30.32 3.43 26.80
N ASP A 175 -31.14 2.36 26.76
CA ASP A 175 -30.66 0.99 26.58
C ASP A 175 -30.73 0.59 25.09
N PRO A 176 -29.61 0.23 24.45
CA PRO A 176 -29.61 -0.28 23.09
C PRO A 176 -30.47 -1.52 22.87
N THR A 177 -30.63 -2.39 23.87
CA THR A 177 -31.39 -3.64 23.69
C THR A 177 -32.89 -3.40 23.53
N ASP A 178 -33.36 -2.24 23.99
CA ASP A 178 -34.78 -1.86 23.87
C ASP A 178 -35.08 -1.18 22.53
N GLN A 179 -34.05 -0.82 21.76
CA GLN A 179 -34.20 0.01 20.56
C GLN A 179 -34.90 -0.76 19.44
N ASP A 180 -35.84 -0.11 18.75
CA ASP A 180 -36.49 -0.73 17.60
C ASP A 180 -35.52 -0.84 16.41
N PRO A 181 -35.74 -1.80 15.48
CA PRO A 181 -34.83 -2.02 14.36
C PRO A 181 -34.61 -0.79 13.48
N LEU A 182 -35.63 0.05 13.29
CA LEU A 182 -35.53 1.26 12.47
C LEU A 182 -34.68 2.32 13.16
N SER A 183 -34.90 2.58 14.44
CA SER A 183 -34.06 3.50 15.22
C SER A 183 -32.61 3.00 15.30
N GLN A 184 -32.38 1.69 15.45
CA GLN A 184 -31.02 1.10 15.43
C GLN A 184 -30.33 1.35 14.09
N TRP A 185 -31.05 1.20 12.97
CA TRP A 185 -30.52 1.45 11.64
C TRP A 185 -30.23 2.93 11.37
N LEU A 186 -31.15 3.81 11.76
CA LEU A 186 -30.97 5.26 11.62
C LEU A 186 -29.82 5.77 12.48
N GLU A 187 -29.61 5.19 13.66
CA GLU A 187 -28.44 5.45 14.49
C GLU A 187 -27.14 5.00 13.80
N TYR A 188 -27.13 3.79 13.21
CA TYR A 188 -25.98 3.29 12.45
C TYR A 188 -25.67 4.19 11.26
N LEU A 189 -26.69 4.70 10.55
CA LEU A 189 -26.51 5.69 9.48
C LEU A 189 -25.86 6.98 10.00
N CYS A 190 -26.29 7.49 11.16
CA CYS A 190 -25.67 8.67 11.76
C CYS A 190 -24.21 8.43 12.16
N PHE A 191 -23.92 7.23 12.69
CA PHE A 191 -22.56 6.79 12.96
C PHE A 191 -21.70 6.83 11.68
N GLU A 192 -22.16 6.22 10.59
CA GLU A 192 -21.40 6.18 9.34
C GLU A 192 -21.21 7.55 8.67
N VAL A 193 -22.21 8.44 8.77
CA VAL A 193 -22.05 9.83 8.30
C VAL A 193 -20.98 10.57 9.12
N SER A 194 -20.92 10.32 10.43
CA SER A 194 -19.87 10.91 11.27
C SER A 194 -18.49 10.34 10.95
N GLU A 195 -18.40 9.06 10.64
CA GLU A 195 -17.16 8.39 10.26
C GLU A 195 -16.64 8.89 8.90
N ARG A 196 -17.54 9.17 7.94
CA ARG A 196 -17.16 9.78 6.65
C ARG A 196 -16.36 11.08 6.83
N LYS A 197 -16.65 11.86 7.88
CA LYS A 197 -15.92 13.12 8.16
C LYS A 197 -14.43 12.90 8.40
N LYS A 198 -14.02 11.72 8.87
CA LYS A 198 -12.58 11.37 9.04
C LYS A 198 -11.81 11.44 7.74
N TYR A 199 -12.49 11.33 6.60
CA TYR A 199 -11.86 11.38 5.30
C TYR A 199 -11.86 12.78 4.69
N SER A 200 -12.71 13.72 5.14
CA SER A 200 -12.92 15.01 4.45
C SER A 200 -11.67 15.88 4.34
N TRP A 201 -10.66 15.64 5.18
CA TRP A 201 -9.41 16.39 5.16
C TRP A 201 -8.69 16.31 3.81
N TYR A 202 -8.87 15.23 3.02
CA TYR A 202 -8.21 15.10 1.71
C TYR A 202 -8.48 16.31 0.80
N LYS A 203 -9.69 16.91 0.89
CA LYS A 203 -10.06 18.11 0.12
C LYS A 203 -9.07 19.26 0.35
N ARG A 204 -8.59 19.44 1.60
CA ARG A 204 -7.63 20.49 1.98
C ARG A 204 -6.24 20.27 1.37
N TYR A 205 -5.88 19.02 1.11
CA TYR A 205 -4.57 18.63 0.58
C TYR A 205 -4.57 18.37 -0.93
N ASN A 206 -5.70 18.64 -1.60
CA ASN A 206 -5.81 18.47 -3.05
C ASN A 206 -4.72 19.21 -3.81
N GLN A 207 -4.42 20.45 -3.42
CA GLN A 207 -3.38 21.25 -4.08
C GLN A 207 -1.98 20.63 -3.95
N GLN A 208 -1.66 20.02 -2.81
CA GLN A 208 -0.37 19.36 -2.60
C GLN A 208 -0.25 18.11 -3.46
N TYR A 209 -1.34 17.34 -3.57
CA TYR A 209 -1.44 16.20 -4.46
C TYR A 209 -1.27 16.59 -5.93
N GLU A 210 -1.97 17.63 -6.39
CA GLU A 210 -1.84 18.16 -7.75
C GLU A 210 -0.43 18.67 -8.04
N SER A 211 0.20 19.35 -7.08
CA SER A 211 1.59 19.82 -7.19
C SER A 211 2.60 18.66 -7.29
N ALA A 212 2.40 17.60 -6.50
CA ALA A 212 3.22 16.39 -6.55
C ALA A 212 3.09 15.69 -7.92
N TRP A 213 1.87 15.62 -8.46
CA TRP A 213 1.65 15.10 -9.81
C TRP A 213 2.32 15.97 -10.88
N GLN A 214 2.16 17.30 -10.80
CA GLN A 214 2.78 18.21 -11.75
C GLN A 214 4.31 18.10 -11.73
N THR A 215 4.91 17.96 -10.54
CA THR A 215 6.36 17.74 -10.39
C THR A 215 6.81 16.46 -11.11
N LEU A 216 6.02 15.38 -11.04
CA LEU A 216 6.30 14.14 -11.74
C LEU A 216 6.20 14.31 -13.26
N VAL A 217 5.18 15.03 -13.75
CA VAL A 217 5.02 15.34 -15.18
C VAL A 217 6.18 16.21 -15.68
N ASP A 218 6.53 17.27 -14.95
CA ASP A 218 7.59 18.21 -15.30
C ASP A 218 8.98 17.57 -15.33
N SER A 219 9.16 16.44 -14.64
CA SER A 219 10.39 15.65 -14.70
C SER A 219 10.66 15.05 -16.08
N LYS A 220 9.64 14.98 -16.96
CA LYS A 220 9.70 14.36 -18.30
C LYS A 220 10.16 12.90 -18.28
N LEU A 221 9.92 12.21 -17.17
CA LEU A 221 10.24 10.79 -17.00
C LEU A 221 9.05 9.86 -17.30
N LEU A 222 7.84 10.42 -17.43
CA LEU A 222 6.65 9.67 -17.80
C LEU A 222 6.62 9.41 -19.31
N GLU A 223 6.08 8.26 -19.69
CA GLU A 223 5.84 7.95 -21.10
C GLU A 223 4.59 8.67 -21.62
N LEU A 224 4.52 8.90 -22.93
CA LEU A 224 3.47 9.71 -23.57
C LEU A 224 2.02 9.26 -23.30
N HIS A 225 1.83 7.99 -22.95
CA HIS A 225 0.52 7.39 -22.73
C HIS A 225 0.20 7.15 -21.25
N GLU A 226 1.14 7.49 -20.36
CA GLU A 226 0.98 7.26 -18.93
C GLU A 226 0.13 8.37 -18.34
N ASP A 227 -1.02 7.97 -17.82
CA ASP A 227 -1.88 8.84 -17.05
C ASP A 227 -1.76 8.58 -15.55
N ARG A 228 -2.39 9.47 -14.79
CA ARG A 228 -2.40 9.44 -13.33
C ARG A 228 -3.03 8.17 -12.78
N ASP A 229 -4.13 7.73 -13.38
CA ASP A 229 -4.92 6.60 -12.87
C ASP A 229 -4.16 5.29 -13.09
N GLN A 230 -3.46 5.15 -14.20
CA GLN A 230 -2.56 4.01 -14.49
C GLN A 230 -1.43 3.91 -13.47
N ILE A 231 -0.75 5.03 -13.18
CA ILE A 231 0.35 5.05 -12.19
C ILE A 231 -0.17 4.71 -10.78
N GLU A 232 -1.35 5.20 -10.42
CA GLU A 232 -1.95 4.91 -9.13
C GLU A 232 -2.45 3.47 -8.99
N ALA A 233 -3.07 2.94 -10.05
CA ALA A 233 -3.58 1.57 -10.11
C ALA A 233 -2.43 0.54 -10.11
N ALA A 234 -1.35 0.83 -10.83
CA ALA A 234 -0.11 0.05 -10.77
C ALA A 234 0.49 0.10 -9.35
N GLY A 235 0.36 1.23 -8.65
CA GLY A 235 0.84 1.37 -7.29
C GLY A 235 2.34 1.08 -7.20
N TYR A 236 2.76 0.27 -6.23
CA TYR A 236 4.17 -0.10 -6.07
C TYR A 236 4.62 -1.27 -6.94
N THR A 237 3.82 -1.72 -7.93
CA THR A 237 4.32 -2.74 -8.85
C THR A 237 5.63 -2.23 -9.43
N SER A 238 6.72 -2.91 -9.06
CA SER A 238 8.05 -2.53 -9.51
C SER A 238 8.01 -2.48 -11.03
N VAL A 239 8.71 -1.52 -11.62
CA VAL A 239 9.13 -1.60 -13.03
C VAL A 239 9.39 -3.06 -13.34
N PRO A 240 8.75 -3.66 -14.37
CA PRO A 240 8.79 -5.10 -14.56
C PRO A 240 10.22 -5.59 -14.40
N ASP A 241 10.50 -6.45 -13.41
CA ASP A 241 11.87 -6.86 -13.09
C ASP A 241 12.61 -7.37 -14.34
N GLY A 242 11.85 -7.90 -15.31
CA GLY A 242 12.32 -8.25 -16.63
C GLY A 242 12.92 -7.09 -17.44
N GLU A 243 12.33 -5.90 -17.45
CA GLU A 243 12.86 -4.74 -18.17
C GLU A 243 14.14 -4.21 -17.54
N ARG A 244 14.15 -4.07 -16.20
CA ARG A 244 15.34 -3.69 -15.46
C ARG A 244 16.49 -4.67 -15.70
N THR A 245 16.18 -5.97 -15.72
CA THR A 245 17.16 -7.02 -16.00
C THR A 245 17.67 -6.94 -17.44
N LYS A 246 16.78 -6.71 -18.42
CA LYS A 246 17.17 -6.54 -19.83
C LYS A 246 18.12 -5.36 -20.03
N LEU A 247 17.83 -4.19 -19.45
CA LEU A 247 18.70 -3.02 -19.58
C LEU A 247 20.05 -3.23 -18.89
N ARG A 248 20.07 -3.89 -17.72
CA ARG A 248 21.34 -4.28 -17.07
C ARG A 248 22.18 -5.18 -17.98
N GLN A 249 21.57 -6.20 -18.58
CA GLN A 249 22.25 -7.08 -19.54
C GLN A 249 22.75 -6.32 -20.76
N ALA A 250 21.98 -5.35 -21.27
CA ALA A 250 22.40 -4.51 -22.40
C ALA A 250 23.67 -3.70 -22.07
N VAL A 251 23.76 -3.13 -20.87
CA VAL A 251 24.96 -2.43 -20.38
C VAL A 251 26.16 -3.39 -20.30
N GLU A 252 25.98 -4.59 -19.75
CA GLU A 252 27.04 -5.60 -19.63
C GLU A 252 27.56 -6.07 -21.01
N VAL A 253 26.66 -6.29 -21.96
CA VAL A 253 27.00 -6.67 -23.34
C VAL A 253 27.73 -5.52 -24.05
N ALA A 254 27.24 -4.29 -23.94
CA ALA A 254 27.88 -3.13 -24.56
C ALA A 254 29.28 -2.89 -23.97
N SER A 255 29.43 -3.04 -22.65
CA SER A 255 30.72 -2.94 -21.96
C SER A 255 31.71 -4.00 -22.46
N SER A 256 31.25 -5.25 -22.60
CA SER A 256 32.07 -6.34 -23.16
C SER A 256 32.53 -6.06 -24.60
N ASN A 257 31.67 -5.44 -25.42
CA ASN A 257 32.02 -5.06 -26.79
C ASN A 257 33.08 -3.96 -26.85
N VAL A 258 33.07 -3.00 -25.92
CA VAL A 258 34.12 -1.97 -25.81
C VAL A 258 35.46 -2.64 -25.52
N LEU A 259 35.53 -3.54 -24.53
CA LEU A 259 36.77 -4.26 -24.20
C LEU A 259 37.32 -5.06 -25.39
N LEU A 260 36.45 -5.70 -26.18
CA LEU A 260 36.86 -6.41 -27.39
C LEU A 260 37.39 -5.45 -28.46
N ALA A 261 36.74 -4.30 -28.67
CA ALA A 261 37.18 -3.30 -29.63
C ALA A 261 38.53 -2.65 -29.23
N GLU A 262 38.74 -2.40 -27.94
CA GLU A 262 40.02 -1.92 -27.39
C GLU A 262 41.14 -2.94 -27.62
N ARG A 263 40.87 -4.23 -27.36
CA ARG A 263 41.82 -5.32 -27.64
C ARG A 263 42.21 -5.36 -29.12
N ASP A 264 41.24 -5.23 -30.02
CA ASP A 264 41.49 -5.26 -31.47
C ASP A 264 42.32 -4.03 -31.92
N LEU A 265 42.19 -2.88 -31.24
CA LEU A 265 43.01 -1.69 -31.49
C LEU A 265 44.49 -1.89 -31.10
N LEU A 266 44.74 -2.71 -30.07
CA LEU A 266 46.09 -3.09 -29.62
C LEU A 266 46.74 -4.15 -30.51
N ASN A 267 45.96 -4.89 -31.30
CA ASN A 267 46.48 -5.94 -32.18
C ASN A 267 47.07 -5.35 -33.47
N PRO A 268 48.39 -5.43 -33.71
CA PRO A 268 49.04 -4.82 -34.88
C PRO A 268 48.55 -5.38 -36.23
N SER A 269 47.94 -6.58 -36.26
CA SER A 269 47.37 -7.17 -37.48
C SER A 269 46.00 -6.61 -37.87
N VAL A 270 45.27 -6.04 -36.90
CA VAL A 270 43.88 -5.55 -37.07
C VAL A 270 43.80 -4.03 -36.88
N ARG A 271 44.86 -3.44 -36.31
CA ARG A 271 45.00 -2.01 -36.05
C ARG A 271 44.83 -1.20 -37.32
N GLY A 272 43.93 -0.22 -37.27
CA GLY A 272 43.68 0.70 -38.37
C GLY A 272 42.38 1.49 -38.19
N PRO A 273 42.02 2.31 -39.19
CA PRO A 273 40.82 3.16 -39.13
C PRO A 273 39.52 2.40 -38.87
N VAL A 274 39.46 1.12 -39.27
CA VAL A 274 38.30 0.25 -39.07
C VAL A 274 38.16 -0.17 -37.60
N ALA A 275 39.25 -0.58 -36.95
CA ALA A 275 39.25 -0.91 -35.52
C ALA A 275 38.88 0.32 -34.67
N GLN A 276 39.37 1.49 -35.05
CA GLN A 276 39.03 2.74 -34.37
C GLN A 276 37.54 3.12 -34.50
N ARG A 277 36.94 2.96 -35.70
CA ARG A 277 35.48 3.14 -35.86
C ARG A 277 34.67 2.19 -35.00
N LYS A 278 35.05 0.91 -34.96
CA LYS A 278 34.38 -0.10 -34.10
C LYS A 278 34.41 0.28 -32.63
N LEU A 279 35.54 0.83 -32.14
CA LEU A 279 35.63 1.31 -30.76
C LEU A 279 34.66 2.47 -30.50
N PHE A 280 34.62 3.47 -31.39
CA PHE A 280 33.66 4.58 -31.27
C PHE A 280 32.21 4.11 -31.29
N GLU A 281 31.87 3.18 -32.17
CA GLU A 281 30.53 2.58 -32.23
C GLU A 281 30.19 1.79 -30.96
N ALA A 282 31.13 1.01 -30.43
CA ALA A 282 30.95 0.26 -29.18
C ALA A 282 30.76 1.21 -28.00
N GLN A 283 31.53 2.31 -27.93
CA GLN A 283 31.40 3.31 -26.89
C GLN A 283 30.03 4.02 -26.96
N ALA A 284 29.61 4.45 -28.14
CA ALA A 284 28.29 5.08 -28.32
C ALA A 284 27.13 4.15 -27.91
N LYS A 285 27.26 2.84 -28.16
CA LYS A 285 26.28 1.84 -27.69
C LYS A 285 26.29 1.67 -26.17
N LEU A 286 27.46 1.70 -25.55
CA LEU A 286 27.59 1.64 -24.09
C LEU A 286 26.95 2.88 -23.45
N ASP A 287 27.26 4.07 -23.95
CA ASP A 287 26.69 5.33 -23.44
C ASP A 287 25.17 5.33 -23.57
N SER A 288 24.63 4.93 -24.73
CA SER A 288 23.19 4.79 -24.94
C SER A 288 22.54 3.76 -24.01
N ALA A 289 23.20 2.62 -23.74
CA ALA A 289 22.67 1.61 -22.82
C ALA A 289 22.67 2.10 -21.36
N ILE A 290 23.70 2.84 -20.94
CA ILE A 290 23.78 3.47 -19.62
C ILE A 290 22.67 4.52 -19.47
N GLU A 291 22.51 5.40 -20.45
CA GLU A 291 21.46 6.42 -20.44
C GLU A 291 20.06 5.82 -20.32
N ALA A 292 19.78 4.73 -21.05
CA ALA A 292 18.52 4.02 -20.96
C ALA A 292 18.29 3.41 -19.57
N PHE A 293 19.31 2.78 -18.98
CA PHE A 293 19.23 2.22 -17.63
C PHE A 293 19.01 3.31 -16.57
N ASP A 294 19.76 4.41 -16.64
CA ASP A 294 19.65 5.54 -15.73
C ASP A 294 18.30 6.28 -15.88
N HIS A 295 17.76 6.35 -17.09
CA HIS A 295 16.42 6.86 -17.34
C HIS A 295 15.37 6.01 -16.61
N LEU A 296 15.39 4.68 -16.79
CA LEU A 296 14.45 3.77 -16.14
C LEU A 296 14.54 3.86 -14.61
N GLN A 297 15.75 3.96 -14.07
CA GLN A 297 15.95 4.09 -12.63
C GLN A 297 15.38 5.41 -12.09
N ARG A 298 15.69 6.54 -12.73
CA ARG A 298 15.15 7.85 -12.33
C ARG A 298 13.63 7.87 -12.41
N ARG A 299 13.04 7.28 -13.45
CA ARG A 299 11.60 7.13 -13.60
C ARG A 299 10.99 6.36 -12.43
N GLY A 300 11.52 5.17 -12.13
CA GLY A 300 11.04 4.35 -11.02
C GLY A 300 11.14 5.06 -9.66
N ASP A 301 12.24 5.77 -9.42
CA ASP A 301 12.43 6.54 -8.18
C ASP A 301 11.44 7.72 -8.07
N ALA A 302 11.21 8.46 -9.15
CA ALA A 302 10.27 9.57 -9.19
C ALA A 302 8.81 9.12 -8.93
N ILE A 303 8.38 8.04 -9.59
CA ILE A 303 7.06 7.44 -9.37
C ILE A 303 6.92 6.96 -7.92
N LYS A 304 7.94 6.29 -7.39
CA LYS A 304 7.94 5.83 -5.99
C LYS A 304 7.80 7.00 -5.01
N VAL A 305 8.53 8.10 -5.23
CA VAL A 305 8.42 9.31 -4.41
C VAL A 305 7.00 9.87 -4.48
N PHE A 306 6.43 10.04 -5.68
CA PHE A 306 5.05 10.51 -5.86
C PHE A 306 4.04 9.63 -5.11
N LEU A 307 4.13 8.30 -5.27
CA LEU A 307 3.20 7.37 -4.63
C LEU A 307 3.30 7.39 -3.10
N GLN A 308 4.52 7.53 -2.56
CA GLN A 308 4.75 7.62 -1.12
C GLN A 308 4.22 8.92 -0.54
N THR A 309 4.54 10.06 -1.16
CA THR A 309 4.15 11.38 -0.66
C THR A 309 2.63 11.60 -0.73
N THR A 310 1.96 11.00 -1.72
CA THR A 310 0.51 11.15 -1.92
C THR A 310 -0.31 10.03 -1.27
N SER A 311 0.32 9.01 -0.68
CA SER A 311 -0.37 7.82 -0.14
C SER A 311 -1.53 8.14 0.80
N ALA A 312 -1.30 9.01 1.79
CA ALA A 312 -2.33 9.38 2.76
C ALA A 312 -3.52 10.12 2.12
N TYR A 313 -3.25 11.04 1.18
CA TYR A 313 -4.29 11.75 0.44
C TYR A 313 -5.12 10.76 -0.39
N ARG A 314 -4.46 9.87 -1.13
CA ARG A 314 -5.11 8.89 -1.99
C ARG A 314 -5.97 7.92 -1.19
N GLU A 315 -5.48 7.48 -0.03
CA GLU A 315 -6.26 6.63 0.88
C GLU A 315 -7.47 7.36 1.43
N ALA A 316 -7.33 8.61 1.85
CA ALA A 316 -8.47 9.37 2.33
C ALA A 316 -9.50 9.65 1.24
N ARG A 317 -9.07 9.96 0.01
CA ARG A 317 -9.95 10.12 -1.15
C ARG A 317 -10.72 8.83 -1.46
N ARG A 318 -10.03 7.67 -1.52
CA ARG A 318 -10.68 6.37 -1.71
C ARG A 318 -11.64 6.05 -0.57
N GLY A 319 -11.24 6.28 0.68
CA GLY A 319 -12.09 6.10 1.86
C GLY A 319 -13.38 6.93 1.81
N ALA A 320 -13.29 8.19 1.37
CA ALA A 320 -14.45 9.06 1.18
C ALA A 320 -15.41 8.54 0.09
N LEU A 321 -14.88 8.11 -1.05
CA LEU A 321 -15.65 7.52 -2.15
C LEU A 321 -16.33 6.22 -1.74
N ARG A 322 -15.60 5.32 -1.07
CA ARG A 322 -16.17 4.09 -0.50
C ARG A 322 -17.31 4.43 0.47
N HIS A 323 -17.12 5.35 1.40
CA HIS A 323 -18.19 5.76 2.33
C HIS A 323 -19.41 6.35 1.62
N GLN A 324 -19.25 7.01 0.48
CA GLN A 324 -20.40 7.47 -0.32
C GLN A 324 -21.25 6.29 -0.82
N MET A 325 -20.61 5.18 -1.25
CA MET A 325 -21.30 3.96 -1.65
C MET A 325 -22.05 3.31 -0.48
N LEU A 326 -21.39 3.20 0.69
CA LEU A 326 -22.01 2.69 1.92
C LEU A 326 -23.25 3.51 2.29
N LEU A 327 -23.14 4.83 2.36
CA LEU A 327 -24.25 5.69 2.73
C LEU A 327 -25.41 5.61 1.74
N ARG A 328 -25.12 5.49 0.43
CA ARG A 328 -26.16 5.28 -0.59
C ARG A 328 -26.92 3.97 -0.34
N TRP A 329 -26.21 2.87 -0.13
CA TRP A 329 -26.82 1.57 0.19
C TRP A 329 -27.63 1.63 1.49
N MET A 330 -27.09 2.22 2.56
CA MET A 330 -27.78 2.30 3.85
C MET A 330 -29.11 3.04 3.77
N ARG A 331 -29.18 4.10 2.96
CA ARG A 331 -30.42 4.85 2.71
C ARG A 331 -31.46 4.00 1.99
N GLN A 332 -31.04 3.20 1.01
CA GLN A 332 -31.95 2.28 0.30
C GLN A 332 -32.53 1.19 1.21
N GLN A 333 -31.86 0.87 2.32
CA GLN A 333 -32.39 -0.08 3.30
C GLN A 333 -33.51 0.49 4.18
N VAL A 334 -33.64 1.83 4.31
CA VAL A 334 -34.64 2.44 5.21
C VAL A 334 -36.08 2.06 4.80
N PRO A 335 -36.52 2.20 3.53
CA PRO A 335 -37.85 1.78 3.13
C PRO A 335 -38.12 0.27 3.32
N LEU A 336 -37.09 -0.57 3.13
CA LEU A 336 -37.21 -2.02 3.34
C LEU A 336 -37.44 -2.37 4.81
N ILE A 337 -36.78 -1.65 5.72
CA ILE A 337 -37.00 -1.80 7.17
C ILE A 337 -38.40 -1.32 7.55
N GLU A 338 -38.85 -0.20 6.97
CA GLU A 338 -40.19 0.31 7.22
C GLU A 338 -41.26 -0.69 6.76
N GLU A 339 -41.09 -1.28 5.59
CA GLU A 339 -41.96 -2.34 5.06
C GLU A 339 -41.99 -3.58 5.98
N ASP A 340 -40.83 -4.07 6.40
CA ASP A 340 -40.71 -5.20 7.35
C ASP A 340 -41.43 -4.92 8.68
N LEU A 341 -41.51 -3.65 9.09
CA LEU A 341 -42.21 -3.21 10.30
C LEU A 341 -43.68 -2.82 10.08
N GLY A 342 -44.18 -2.88 8.83
CA GLY A 342 -45.53 -2.46 8.46
C GLY A 342 -45.77 -0.95 8.57
N LEU A 343 -44.71 -0.15 8.50
CA LEU A 343 -44.75 1.31 8.55
C LEU A 343 -44.92 1.90 7.14
N PRO A 344 -45.56 3.08 6.99
CA PRO A 344 -45.58 3.78 5.72
C PRO A 344 -44.16 4.21 5.32
N PRO A 345 -43.81 4.18 4.02
CA PRO A 345 -42.50 4.60 3.57
C PRO A 345 -42.28 6.09 3.88
N SER A 346 -41.20 6.41 4.59
CA SER A 346 -40.86 7.80 4.94
C SER A 346 -40.34 8.60 3.74
N THR A 347 -40.20 7.97 2.57
CA THR A 347 -39.56 8.57 1.39
C THR A 347 -40.62 9.00 0.37
N GLY A 348 -40.81 10.33 0.23
CA GLY A 348 -41.39 10.89 -0.99
C GLY A 348 -40.42 10.66 -2.16
N HIS A 349 -40.95 10.22 -3.30
CA HIS A 349 -40.25 9.92 -4.56
C HIS A 349 -38.99 10.80 -4.81
N VAL A 350 -37.81 10.27 -4.48
CA VAL A 350 -36.53 10.97 -4.69
C VAL A 350 -36.13 10.80 -6.15
N VAL A 351 -36.17 11.90 -6.91
CA VAL A 351 -35.37 12.07 -8.12
C VAL A 351 -33.91 11.93 -7.68
N VAL A 352 -33.21 10.94 -8.23
CA VAL A 352 -31.77 10.77 -8.05
C VAL A 352 -31.09 11.91 -8.80
N ASP A 353 -30.97 13.06 -8.16
CA ASP A 353 -30.06 14.12 -8.59
C ASP A 353 -28.71 13.83 -7.92
N ASP A 354 -27.90 13.03 -8.61
CA ASP A 354 -26.57 12.57 -8.16
C ASP A 354 -25.53 13.73 -8.16
N ASP A 355 -25.95 14.96 -8.50
CA ASP A 355 -25.07 16.12 -8.74
C ASP A 355 -25.08 17.20 -7.63
N VAL A 356 -25.95 17.08 -6.61
CA VAL A 356 -26.04 18.05 -5.49
C VAL A 356 -25.43 17.47 -4.19
N LEU A 357 -24.22 16.92 -4.29
CA LEU A 357 -23.36 16.62 -3.14
C LEU A 357 -22.05 17.43 -3.14
N LEU A 358 -22.04 18.56 -3.86
CA LEU A 358 -21.17 19.67 -3.54
C LEU A 358 -21.74 20.43 -2.33
N GLU A 359 -21.79 19.79 -1.15
CA GLU A 359 -21.79 20.59 0.08
C GLU A 359 -20.43 21.31 0.09
N THR A 360 -20.48 22.61 -0.20
CA THR A 360 -19.53 23.59 0.28
C THR A 360 -19.48 23.43 1.80
N ASP A 361 -18.54 22.62 2.28
CA ASP A 361 -18.16 22.55 3.68
C ASP A 361 -17.65 23.95 4.07
N SER A 362 -18.59 24.83 4.44
CA SER A 362 -18.32 26.10 5.07
C SER A 362 -17.62 25.81 6.39
N ASP A 363 -16.29 25.90 6.34
CA ASP A 363 -15.40 26.44 7.35
C ASP A 363 -15.97 26.50 8.78
N GLU A 364 -15.94 25.36 9.48
CA GLU A 364 -15.71 25.36 10.93
C GLU A 364 -14.23 25.05 11.14
N SER A 365 -13.42 26.11 11.05
CA SER A 365 -12.04 26.14 11.49
C SER A 365 -12.01 26.18 13.02
N ASP A 366 -11.71 25.05 13.65
CA ASP A 366 -11.11 25.08 14.98
C ASP A 366 -9.59 25.26 14.80
N ASP A 367 -9.14 26.46 15.14
CA ASP A 367 -7.75 26.87 15.28
C ASP A 367 -7.04 26.02 16.33
N GLN A 368 -6.21 25.06 15.91
CA GLN A 368 -4.99 24.71 16.63
C GLN A 368 -3.81 24.64 15.67
N LYS A 369 -3.16 25.80 15.55
CA LYS A 369 -1.84 26.01 14.97
C LYS A 369 -0.79 25.20 15.73
N LEU A 370 -0.58 23.94 15.35
CA LEU A 370 0.61 23.18 15.74
C LEU A 370 1.63 23.21 14.61
N SER A 371 2.68 23.98 14.87
CA SER A 371 3.90 24.13 14.10
C SER A 371 4.59 22.77 13.88
N ILE A 372 4.29 22.10 12.75
CA ILE A 372 5.03 20.93 12.27
C ILE A 372 5.33 21.11 10.76
N ASP A 373 5.85 22.28 10.38
CA ASP A 373 6.18 22.55 8.97
C ASP A 373 7.64 22.96 8.73
N SER A 374 8.51 22.83 9.73
CA SER A 374 9.93 23.17 9.57
C SER A 374 10.88 21.96 9.42
N SER A 375 10.41 20.72 9.65
CA SER A 375 11.31 19.56 9.74
C SER A 375 11.22 18.58 8.56
N ARG A 376 10.27 18.76 7.62
CA ARG A 376 10.01 17.78 6.55
C ARG A 376 10.51 18.22 5.17
N THR A 377 10.73 19.51 4.96
CA THR A 377 11.34 20.07 3.76
C THR A 377 12.87 19.92 3.76
N GLU A 378 13.54 20.02 4.91
CA GLU A 378 15.00 19.76 5.01
C GLU A 378 15.39 18.32 4.67
N LEU A 379 14.49 17.35 4.88
CA LEU A 379 14.73 15.93 4.62
C LEU A 379 14.70 15.59 3.11
N MET A 380 13.99 16.39 2.30
CA MET A 380 13.96 16.26 0.84
C MET A 380 15.24 16.81 0.20
N ASP A 381 15.78 17.91 0.74
CA ASP A 381 17.04 18.50 0.24
C ASP A 381 18.27 17.67 0.63
N THR A 382 18.27 17.01 1.79
CA THR A 382 19.37 16.11 2.19
C THR A 382 19.41 14.82 1.36
N LEU A 383 18.25 14.25 1.00
CA LEU A 383 18.21 13.02 0.20
C LEU A 383 18.66 13.25 -1.26
N ALA A 384 18.29 14.39 -1.85
CA ALA A 384 18.73 14.79 -3.18
C ALA A 384 20.24 15.12 -3.24
N GLY A 385 20.80 15.67 -2.15
CA GLY A 385 22.23 15.96 -2.02
C GLY A 385 23.11 14.71 -1.84
N LEU A 386 22.63 13.70 -1.09
CA LEU A 386 23.38 12.47 -0.82
C LEU A 386 23.48 11.55 -2.03
N GLN A 387 22.41 11.39 -2.83
CA GLN A 387 22.43 10.51 -4.01
C GLN A 387 23.33 11.06 -5.14
N ARG A 388 23.41 12.38 -5.32
CA ARG A 388 24.29 13.00 -6.34
C ARG A 388 25.78 12.76 -6.04
N ASN A 389 26.15 12.56 -4.77
CA ASN A 389 27.52 12.30 -4.36
C ASN A 389 27.90 10.82 -4.46
N GLU A 390 26.97 9.88 -4.24
CA GLU A 390 27.24 8.44 -4.37
C GLU A 390 27.42 8.00 -5.83
N SER A 391 26.63 8.54 -6.77
CA SER A 391 26.78 8.23 -8.20
C SER A 391 28.10 8.73 -8.78
N LYS A 392 28.58 9.90 -8.33
CA LYS A 392 29.92 10.41 -8.71
C LYS A 392 31.05 9.58 -8.10
N LYS A 393 30.88 9.08 -6.88
CA LYS A 393 31.89 8.24 -6.20
C LYS A 393 32.00 6.85 -6.84
N ARG A 394 30.89 6.26 -7.31
CA ARG A 394 30.87 4.96 -8.02
C ARG A 394 31.51 5.02 -9.40
N LEU A 395 31.33 6.11 -10.15
CA LEU A 395 31.99 6.30 -11.45
C LEU A 395 33.50 6.51 -11.32
N ALA A 396 33.96 7.18 -10.25
CA ALA A 396 35.39 7.35 -9.97
C ALA A 396 36.09 6.05 -9.59
N SER A 397 35.43 5.15 -8.84
CA SER A 397 35.99 3.85 -8.47
C SER A 397 36.13 2.90 -9.67
N ILE A 398 35.19 2.90 -10.61
CA ILE A 398 35.29 2.06 -11.82
C ILE A 398 36.39 2.59 -12.77
N SER A 399 36.57 3.90 -12.85
CA SER A 399 37.62 4.53 -13.67
C SER A 399 39.05 4.34 -13.09
N ALA A 400 39.19 4.32 -11.76
CA ALA A 400 40.47 4.11 -11.09
C ALA A 400 40.95 2.64 -11.13
N GLU A 401 40.04 1.67 -11.14
CA GLU A 401 40.36 0.24 -11.23
C GLU A 401 40.94 -0.13 -12.61
N VAL A 402 40.40 0.46 -13.68
CA VAL A 402 40.87 0.27 -15.08
C VAL A 402 42.25 0.89 -15.32
N SER A 403 42.59 1.95 -14.57
CA SER A 403 43.90 2.61 -14.68
C SER A 403 45.02 1.87 -13.92
N ARG A 404 44.69 1.05 -12.90
CA ARG A 404 45.68 0.31 -12.08
C ARG A 404 46.14 -1.01 -12.69
N THR A 405 45.42 -1.57 -13.67
CA THR A 405 45.82 -2.79 -14.36
C THR A 405 46.89 -2.60 -15.45
N ASN A 406 47.31 -1.36 -15.73
CA ASN A 406 48.25 -1.03 -16.82
C ASN A 406 49.69 -0.66 -16.39
N SER A 407 50.08 -0.83 -15.13
CA SER A 407 51.42 -0.41 -14.64
C SER A 407 52.28 -1.49 -14.00
N ASN A 408 52.09 -2.77 -14.35
CA ASN A 408 52.98 -3.85 -13.92
C ASN A 408 53.69 -4.52 -15.12
N VAL A 409 54.71 -3.83 -15.65
CA VAL A 409 55.76 -4.46 -16.48
C VAL A 409 57.10 -4.18 -15.82
N PRO A 410 57.88 -5.21 -15.41
CA PRO A 410 59.19 -5.00 -14.80
C PRO A 410 60.25 -4.71 -15.89
N PRO A 411 61.23 -3.83 -15.63
CA PRO A 411 62.25 -3.49 -16.62
C PRO A 411 63.27 -4.64 -16.77
N LYS A 412 63.50 -5.07 -18.01
CA LYS A 412 64.53 -6.03 -18.39
C LYS A 412 65.92 -5.41 -18.14
N ARG A 413 66.69 -6.02 -17.22
CA ARG A 413 68.13 -5.78 -17.05
C ARG A 413 68.89 -6.18 -18.31
N PHE A 414 69.61 -5.23 -18.91
CA PHE A 414 70.69 -5.49 -19.85
C PHE A 414 71.83 -6.20 -19.11
N LYS A 415 72.29 -7.34 -19.64
CA LYS A 415 73.57 -7.97 -19.25
C LYS A 415 74.70 -7.18 -19.89
N HIS A 416 75.50 -6.52 -19.08
CA HIS A 416 76.80 -5.99 -19.48
C HIS A 416 77.84 -7.11 -19.32
N VAL A 417 78.57 -7.37 -20.41
CA VAL A 417 79.79 -8.17 -20.44
C VAL A 417 80.91 -7.23 -20.00
N GLY A 418 81.70 -7.64 -19.03
CA GLY A 418 82.87 -6.91 -18.54
C GLY A 418 83.82 -7.91 -17.91
N ASP A 419 84.94 -8.10 -18.60
CA ASP A 419 86.08 -8.93 -18.24
C ASP A 419 86.82 -8.33 -17.03
N ASP A 420 87.22 -9.16 -16.08
CA ASP A 420 88.21 -8.82 -15.05
C ASP A 420 89.51 -9.58 -15.37
N GLU A 421 90.53 -8.82 -15.78
CA GLU A 421 91.93 -9.21 -15.68
C GLU A 421 92.46 -8.79 -14.30
N ASP A 422 92.91 -9.76 -13.52
CA ASP A 422 93.83 -9.58 -12.39
C ASP A 422 95.27 -9.59 -12.91
N GLU A 423 96.03 -8.51 -12.75
CA GLU A 423 97.46 -8.62 -12.40
C GLU A 423 98.02 -7.34 -11.73
N ALA A 424 98.57 -7.57 -10.54
CA ALA A 424 99.63 -6.85 -9.81
C ALA A 424 100.14 -5.48 -10.32
N SER A 425 100.05 -4.44 -9.49
CA SER A 425 101.14 -3.93 -8.62
C SER A 425 100.81 -2.58 -7.97
#